data_AF-A0A2S0LEM2-F1
#
_entry.id   AF-A0A2S0LEM2-F1
#
_cell.length_a   1.000
_cell.length_b   1.000
_cell.length_c   1.000
_cell.angle_alpha   90.00
_cell.angle_beta   90.00
_cell.angle_gamma   90.00
#
_symmetry.space_group_name_H-M   'P 1'
#
loop_
_entity.id
_entity.type
_entity.pdbx_description
1 polymer ?
#
loop_
_entity_poly.entity_id
_entity_poly.type
_entity_poly.pdbx_seq_one_letter_code
_entity_poly.pdbx_strand_id
1 'polypeptide(L)'
;MKQRLIFIDVIRAYAICMMLQGHFITALLAEPYCDESNPYYHIWHYFTGITAPVFLTISGFIFTYLLIREGERSGVGLKNPRVKKGAKRGLMLIAVACILRKSIYFVDILHCIGLALIIMVGLYLLARNHVRHFLPTMLIGITLLLFTFNETYNQYEYSWLPQVVANYFTPKYGTFFTIFPWLGFVTLGGFMGSLFYYYRNAKHLYTVYTLLLIGIGAIFHFQYHTFHFLYNITGWGHFESSAHNGFLFLRMGDTLWTFAVFVILRNVLTAHFLQRIGQNTLSIYIIHSIALYHFIPYFNLDYYLHKSLNPTQAVIGAIAFVIGILILSFYYHKVSKYIKEKYLNKKTIEK
;
A
#
# COMPACT_ATOMS: atom_id res chain seq x y z
N MET A 1 -6.87 -22.69 -8.44
CA MET A 1 -5.99 -21.89 -7.54
C MET A 1 -5.56 -20.54 -8.16
N LYS A 2 -5.21 -20.46 -9.46
CA LYS A 2 -4.88 -19.20 -10.16
C LYS A 2 -5.97 -18.11 -10.02
N GLN A 3 -7.24 -18.46 -10.21
CA GLN A 3 -8.36 -17.51 -10.08
C GLN A 3 -8.50 -16.84 -8.69
N ARG A 4 -8.03 -17.48 -7.61
CA ARG A 4 -8.29 -17.01 -6.24
C ARG A 4 -7.48 -15.77 -5.82
N LEU A 5 -6.47 -15.39 -6.59
CA LEU A 5 -5.69 -14.17 -6.33
C LEU A 5 -5.77 -13.17 -7.50
N ILE A 6 -6.51 -13.48 -8.58
CA ILE A 6 -6.65 -12.59 -9.73
C ILE A 6 -7.25 -11.26 -9.28
N PHE A 7 -8.32 -11.28 -8.47
CA PHE A 7 -8.96 -10.07 -7.99
C PHE A 7 -7.97 -9.17 -7.21
N ILE A 8 -7.02 -9.76 -6.48
CA ILE A 8 -6.01 -9.00 -5.74
C ILE A 8 -5.04 -8.31 -6.71
N ASP A 9 -4.57 -9.00 -7.76
CA ASP A 9 -3.73 -8.37 -8.80
C ASP A 9 -4.48 -7.23 -9.49
N VAL A 10 -5.80 -7.35 -9.67
CA VAL A 10 -6.63 -6.28 -10.24
C VAL A 10 -6.81 -5.11 -9.28
N ILE A 11 -7.08 -5.32 -7.98
CA ILE A 11 -7.13 -4.21 -7.01
C ILE A 11 -5.79 -3.46 -7.02
N ARG A 12 -4.68 -4.20 -7.10
CA ARG A 12 -3.36 -3.59 -7.15
C ARG A 12 -3.14 -2.76 -8.42
N ALA A 13 -3.66 -3.24 -9.55
CA ALA A 13 -3.65 -2.50 -10.81
C ALA A 13 -4.49 -1.21 -10.72
N TYR A 14 -5.66 -1.29 -10.10
CA TYR A 14 -6.48 -0.12 -9.80
C TYR A 14 -5.72 0.88 -8.93
N ALA A 15 -5.16 0.43 -7.80
CA ALA A 15 -4.43 1.29 -6.87
C ALA A 15 -3.20 1.94 -7.52
N ILE A 16 -2.43 1.22 -8.35
CA ILE A 16 -1.28 1.83 -9.03
C ILE A 16 -1.74 2.86 -10.07
N CYS A 17 -2.82 2.61 -10.83
CA CYS A 17 -3.36 3.60 -11.78
C CYS A 17 -3.90 4.83 -11.06
N MET A 18 -4.61 4.65 -9.94
CA MET A 18 -5.09 5.75 -9.09
C MET A 18 -3.94 6.55 -8.48
N MET A 19 -2.82 5.91 -8.14
CA MET A 19 -1.62 6.60 -7.66
C MET A 19 -1.02 7.47 -8.77
N LEU A 20 -0.85 6.91 -9.98
CA LEU A 20 -0.26 7.64 -11.12
C LEU A 20 -1.04 8.91 -11.46
N GLN A 21 -2.36 8.79 -11.64
CA GLN A 21 -3.22 9.93 -11.95
C GLN A 21 -3.27 10.92 -10.78
N GLY A 22 -3.23 10.41 -9.54
CA GLY A 22 -3.21 11.20 -8.32
C GLY A 22 -2.01 12.13 -8.27
N HIS A 23 -0.80 11.58 -8.43
CA HIS A 23 0.42 12.37 -8.47
C HIS A 23 0.46 13.35 -9.64
N PHE A 24 -0.02 12.94 -10.82
CA PHE A 24 -0.05 13.81 -12.00
C PHE A 24 -0.93 15.04 -11.77
N ILE A 25 -2.19 14.85 -11.35
CA ILE A 25 -3.13 15.95 -11.15
C ILE A 25 -2.66 16.82 -9.97
N THR A 26 -2.21 16.22 -8.86
CA THR A 26 -1.70 17.00 -7.72
C THR A 26 -0.49 17.85 -8.10
N ALA A 27 0.42 17.37 -8.95
CA ALA A 27 1.59 18.14 -9.37
C ALA A 27 1.24 19.25 -10.36
N LEU A 28 0.34 18.99 -11.32
CA LEU A 28 0.21 19.83 -12.52
C LEU A 28 -1.07 20.66 -12.59
N LEU A 29 -2.14 20.31 -11.85
CA LEU A 29 -3.37 21.10 -11.81
C LEU A 29 -3.13 22.45 -11.13
N ALA A 30 -3.53 23.55 -11.77
CA ALA A 30 -3.35 24.88 -11.21
C ALA A 30 -4.12 25.10 -9.90
N GLU A 31 -3.53 25.87 -8.99
CA GLU A 31 -4.04 26.09 -7.64
C GLU A 31 -5.49 26.59 -7.57
N PRO A 32 -5.97 27.50 -8.44
CA PRO A 32 -7.36 27.97 -8.39
C PRO A 32 -8.41 26.87 -8.60
N TYR A 33 -8.02 25.72 -9.15
CA TYR A 33 -8.90 24.57 -9.38
C TYR A 33 -8.80 23.51 -8.28
N CYS A 34 -7.89 23.66 -7.31
CA CYS A 34 -7.77 22.78 -6.14
C CYS A 34 -8.77 23.19 -5.05
N ASP A 35 -10.06 23.14 -5.38
CA ASP A 35 -11.15 23.64 -4.53
C ASP A 35 -12.03 22.49 -4.02
N GLU A 36 -12.03 22.27 -2.70
CA GLU A 36 -12.86 21.27 -2.02
C GLU A 36 -14.36 21.58 -2.07
N SER A 37 -14.75 22.82 -2.38
CA SER A 37 -16.16 23.17 -2.60
C SER A 37 -16.68 22.62 -3.93
N ASN A 38 -15.78 22.34 -4.88
CA ASN A 38 -16.13 21.74 -6.17
C ASN A 38 -16.35 20.23 -5.99
N PRO A 39 -17.56 19.70 -6.27
CA PRO A 39 -17.86 18.29 -6.05
C PRO A 39 -16.98 17.35 -6.87
N TYR A 40 -16.55 17.74 -8.08
CA TYR A 40 -15.70 16.91 -8.92
C TYR A 40 -14.29 16.77 -8.34
N TYR A 41 -13.70 17.89 -7.89
CA TYR A 41 -12.39 17.88 -7.25
C TYR A 41 -12.44 17.14 -5.92
N HIS A 42 -13.46 17.42 -5.09
CA HIS A 42 -13.64 16.77 -3.80
C HIS A 42 -13.74 15.24 -3.92
N ILE A 43 -14.60 14.73 -4.82
CA ILE A 43 -14.75 13.29 -5.06
C ILE A 43 -13.42 12.70 -5.53
N TRP A 44 -12.78 13.32 -6.51
CA TRP A 44 -11.48 12.87 -7.01
C TRP A 44 -10.41 12.83 -5.93
N HIS A 45 -10.31 13.89 -5.12
CA HIS A 45 -9.33 14.02 -4.05
C HIS A 45 -9.60 12.97 -2.96
N TYR A 46 -10.87 12.74 -2.60
CA TYR A 46 -11.28 11.69 -1.67
C TYR A 46 -10.82 10.30 -2.12
N PHE A 47 -11.13 9.91 -3.37
CA PHE A 47 -10.74 8.60 -3.92
C PHE A 47 -9.23 8.46 -4.06
N THR A 48 -8.54 9.55 -4.42
CA THR A 48 -7.07 9.56 -4.46
C THR A 48 -6.48 9.28 -3.07
N GLY A 49 -7.07 9.84 -2.01
CA GLY A 49 -6.69 9.59 -0.61
C GLY A 49 -6.86 8.15 -0.12
N ILE A 50 -7.72 7.34 -0.75
CA ILE A 50 -7.91 5.91 -0.42
C ILE A 50 -6.77 5.04 -0.99
N THR A 51 -6.05 5.55 -2.00
CA THR A 51 -5.10 4.77 -2.79
C THR A 51 -3.97 4.16 -1.96
N ALA A 52 -3.32 4.96 -1.10
CA ALA A 52 -2.21 4.50 -0.28
C ALA A 52 -2.64 3.43 0.76
N PRO A 53 -3.71 3.64 1.55
CA PRO A 53 -4.30 2.60 2.40
C PRO A 53 -4.55 1.27 1.67
N VAL A 54 -5.23 1.31 0.52
CA VAL A 54 -5.53 0.12 -0.28
C VAL A 54 -4.25 -0.57 -0.76
N PHE A 55 -3.28 0.18 -1.28
CA PHE A 55 -2.03 -0.38 -1.79
C PHE A 55 -1.20 -1.07 -0.70
N LEU A 56 -1.13 -0.48 0.50
CA LEU A 56 -0.44 -1.03 1.66
C LEU A 56 -1.14 -2.29 2.19
N THR A 57 -2.46 -2.27 2.29
CA THR A 57 -3.26 -3.44 2.70
C THR A 57 -3.11 -4.60 1.71
N ILE A 58 -3.10 -4.36 0.40
CA ILE A 58 -2.82 -5.41 -0.59
C ILE A 58 -1.41 -5.99 -0.42
N SER A 59 -0.43 -5.13 -0.15
CA SER A 59 0.96 -5.54 0.03
C SER A 59 1.10 -6.49 1.23
N GLY A 60 0.49 -6.14 2.36
CA GLY A 60 0.42 -7.00 3.55
C GLY A 60 -0.36 -8.30 3.31
N PHE A 61 -1.49 -8.22 2.60
CA PHE A 61 -2.35 -9.36 2.26
C PHE A 61 -1.58 -10.42 1.49
N ILE A 62 -1.00 -10.04 0.35
CA ILE A 62 -0.28 -10.99 -0.51
C ILE A 62 0.95 -11.52 0.22
N PHE A 63 1.70 -10.64 0.90
CA PHE A 63 2.90 -11.04 1.59
C PHE A 63 2.62 -12.13 2.61
N THR A 64 1.63 -11.90 3.49
CA THR A 64 1.27 -12.82 4.57
C THR A 64 0.63 -14.10 4.03
N TYR A 65 -0.26 -13.98 3.04
CA TYR A 65 -0.85 -15.14 2.36
C TYR A 65 0.23 -16.07 1.79
N LEU A 66 1.21 -15.52 1.08
CA LEU A 66 2.30 -16.30 0.49
C LEU A 66 3.28 -16.83 1.55
N LEU A 67 3.51 -16.07 2.61
CA LEU A 67 4.39 -16.45 3.72
C LEU A 67 3.82 -17.67 4.45
N ILE A 68 2.55 -17.64 4.85
CA ILE A 68 1.89 -18.77 5.52
C ILE A 68 1.84 -19.98 4.57
N ARG A 69 1.47 -19.77 3.30
CA ARG A 69 1.38 -20.86 2.32
C ARG A 69 2.70 -21.59 2.11
N GLU A 70 3.80 -20.86 2.04
CA GLU A 70 5.11 -21.48 1.90
C GLU A 70 5.58 -22.10 3.23
N GLY A 71 5.19 -21.54 4.36
CA GLY A 71 5.46 -22.09 5.69
C GLY A 71 4.84 -23.47 5.90
N GLU A 72 3.59 -23.67 5.46
CA GLU A 72 2.94 -25.00 5.47
C GLU A 72 3.66 -26.03 4.59
N ARG A 73 4.37 -25.59 3.54
CA ARG A 73 5.06 -26.49 2.59
C ARG A 73 6.50 -26.81 2.95
N SER A 74 7.24 -25.80 3.40
CA SER A 74 8.71 -25.86 3.58
C SER A 74 9.15 -25.82 5.05
N GLY A 75 8.19 -25.67 5.97
CA GLY A 75 8.43 -25.53 7.39
C GLY A 75 8.31 -24.07 7.87
N VAL A 76 7.76 -23.91 9.07
CA VAL A 76 7.57 -22.60 9.70
C VAL A 76 8.90 -22.03 10.22
N GLY A 77 8.98 -20.70 10.33
CA GLY A 77 10.17 -20.00 10.80
C GLY A 77 11.23 -19.81 9.70
N LEU A 78 12.51 -19.90 10.06
CA LEU A 78 13.64 -19.61 9.16
C LEU A 78 13.78 -20.59 7.99
N LYS A 79 13.18 -21.78 8.08
CA LYS A 79 13.14 -22.77 6.99
C LYS A 79 12.34 -22.26 5.79
N ASN A 80 11.38 -21.36 6.03
CA ASN A 80 10.56 -20.79 4.98
C ASN A 80 11.39 -19.84 4.08
N PRO A 81 11.59 -20.14 2.78
CA PRO A 81 12.40 -19.31 1.90
C PRO A 81 11.79 -17.92 1.67
N ARG A 82 10.49 -17.74 1.96
CA ARG A 82 9.82 -16.42 1.89
C ARG A 82 10.30 -15.45 2.97
N VAL A 83 10.83 -15.93 4.10
CA VAL A 83 11.44 -15.09 5.14
C VAL A 83 12.62 -14.31 4.56
N LYS A 84 13.60 -15.03 3.98
CA LYS A 84 14.77 -14.40 3.35
C LYS A 84 14.38 -13.55 2.14
N LYS A 85 13.44 -14.03 1.30
CA LYS A 85 12.95 -13.25 0.14
C LYS A 85 12.25 -11.97 0.58
N GLY A 86 11.46 -12.01 1.65
CA GLY A 86 10.75 -10.87 2.23
C GLY A 86 11.71 -9.82 2.77
N ALA A 87 12.65 -10.22 3.62
CA ALA A 87 13.67 -9.32 4.17
C ALA A 87 14.55 -8.71 3.06
N LYS A 88 15.02 -9.51 2.11
CA LYS A 88 15.80 -9.02 0.95
C LYS A 88 14.98 -8.03 0.12
N ARG A 89 13.69 -8.30 -0.09
CA ARG A 89 12.80 -7.38 -0.80
C ARG A 89 12.61 -6.08 -0.03
N GLY A 90 12.41 -6.14 1.29
CA GLY A 90 12.29 -4.95 2.13
C GLY A 90 13.52 -4.05 2.03
N LEU A 91 14.71 -4.61 2.20
CA LEU A 91 15.99 -3.90 2.05
C LEU A 91 16.18 -3.32 0.64
N MET A 92 15.81 -4.09 -0.39
CA MET A 92 15.85 -3.61 -1.77
C MET A 92 14.96 -2.37 -1.97
N LEU A 93 13.74 -2.36 -1.40
CA LEU A 93 12.83 -1.23 -1.55
C LEU A 93 13.37 0.02 -0.85
N ILE A 94 13.92 -0.13 0.37
CA ILE A 94 14.62 0.97 1.08
C ILE A 94 15.76 1.51 0.22
N ALA A 95 16.61 0.65 -0.33
CA ALA A 95 17.73 1.08 -1.18
C ALA A 95 17.27 1.82 -2.44
N VAL A 96 16.24 1.31 -3.13
CA VAL A 96 15.64 1.97 -4.30
C VAL A 96 15.07 3.33 -3.92
N ALA A 97 14.46 3.45 -2.74
CA ALA A 97 13.89 4.70 -2.25
C ALA A 97 14.97 5.75 -1.99
N CYS A 98 16.06 5.39 -1.32
CA CYS A 98 17.22 6.28 -1.13
C CYS A 98 17.79 6.78 -2.46
N ILE A 99 17.90 5.88 -3.45
CA ILE A 99 18.40 6.23 -4.79
C ILE A 99 17.46 7.22 -5.46
N LEU A 100 16.16 6.93 -5.52
CA LEU A 100 15.17 7.78 -6.18
C LEU A 100 15.04 9.16 -5.54
N ARG A 101 15.19 9.25 -4.21
CA ARG A 101 15.12 10.54 -3.50
C ARG A 101 16.46 11.28 -3.48
N LYS A 102 17.55 10.64 -3.93
CA LYS A 102 18.95 11.15 -3.80
C LYS A 102 19.28 11.62 -2.38
N SER A 103 18.65 11.00 -1.37
CA SER A 103 18.77 11.38 0.03
C SER A 103 18.48 10.18 0.91
N ILE A 104 19.30 10.00 1.95
CA ILE A 104 19.08 9.03 3.01
C ILE A 104 18.23 9.59 4.15
N TYR A 105 18.01 10.91 4.16
CA TYR A 105 17.21 11.59 5.17
C TYR A 105 15.73 11.62 4.77
N PHE A 106 15.41 11.63 3.48
CA PHE A 106 14.02 11.71 3.05
C PHE A 106 13.35 10.34 3.02
N VAL A 107 12.32 10.15 3.85
CA VAL A 107 11.48 8.95 3.91
C VAL A 107 10.29 9.10 2.97
N ASP A 108 10.07 8.05 2.18
CA ASP A 108 9.07 7.97 1.13
C ASP A 108 8.25 6.69 1.33
N ILE A 109 7.10 6.54 0.65
CA ILE A 109 6.22 5.38 0.80
C ILE A 109 6.95 4.05 0.57
N LEU A 110 7.97 4.04 -0.31
CA LEU A 110 8.77 2.85 -0.59
C LEU A 110 9.64 2.43 0.62
N HIS A 111 10.11 3.39 1.41
CA HIS A 111 10.77 3.12 2.70
C HIS A 111 9.79 2.48 3.69
N CYS A 112 8.58 3.03 3.82
CA CYS A 112 7.53 2.49 4.69
C CYS A 112 7.16 1.06 4.29
N ILE A 113 6.96 0.78 3.00
CA ILE A 113 6.69 -0.59 2.50
C ILE A 113 7.88 -1.51 2.81
N GLY A 114 9.11 -1.05 2.53
CA GLY A 114 10.30 -1.84 2.74
C GLY A 114 10.49 -2.25 4.20
N LEU A 115 10.36 -1.28 5.11
CA LEU A 115 10.44 -1.50 6.55
C LEU A 115 9.27 -2.35 7.06
N ALA A 116 8.05 -2.09 6.60
CA ALA A 116 6.88 -2.89 6.97
C ALA A 116 7.04 -4.36 6.58
N LEU A 117 7.61 -4.69 5.41
CA LEU A 117 7.90 -6.08 5.03
C LEU A 117 8.92 -6.74 5.97
N ILE A 118 9.94 -6.01 6.41
CA ILE A 118 10.93 -6.51 7.38
C ILE A 118 10.26 -6.77 8.73
N ILE A 119 9.42 -5.83 9.21
CA ILE A 119 8.65 -5.99 10.44
C ILE A 119 7.72 -7.20 10.33
N MET A 120 6.98 -7.35 9.23
CA MET A 120 6.09 -8.50 8.98
C MET A 120 6.84 -9.84 9.01
N VAL A 121 8.09 -9.89 8.53
CA VAL A 121 8.96 -11.06 8.70
C VAL A 121 9.26 -11.32 10.17
N GLY A 122 9.65 -10.28 10.93
CA GLY A 122 9.90 -10.39 12.37
C GLY A 122 8.68 -10.91 13.12
N LEU A 123 7.50 -10.34 12.87
CA LEU A 123 6.21 -10.76 13.42
C LEU A 123 5.90 -12.24 13.12
N TYR A 124 6.11 -12.69 11.88
CA TYR A 124 5.94 -14.11 11.54
C TYR A 124 6.90 -15.03 12.30
N LEU A 125 8.16 -14.62 12.48
CA LEU A 125 9.15 -15.39 13.23
C LEU A 125 8.83 -15.44 14.73
N LEU A 126 8.34 -14.34 15.30
CA LEU A 126 7.83 -14.31 16.68
C LEU A 126 6.65 -15.27 16.85
N ALA A 127 5.76 -15.33 15.87
CA ALA A 127 4.60 -16.21 15.88
C ALA A 127 4.88 -17.67 15.47
N ARG A 128 6.14 -18.06 15.27
CA ARG A 128 6.51 -19.37 14.67
C ARG A 128 5.89 -20.59 15.33
N ASN A 129 5.64 -20.55 16.64
CA ASN A 129 5.08 -21.69 17.37
C ASN A 129 3.56 -21.82 17.17
N HIS A 130 2.87 -20.71 16.91
CA HIS A 130 1.40 -20.66 16.84
C HIS A 130 0.91 -19.78 15.68
N VAL A 131 1.53 -19.90 14.49
CA VAL A 131 1.28 -19.01 13.34
C VAL A 131 -0.20 -18.92 12.99
N ARG A 132 -0.97 -20.01 13.11
CA ARG A 132 -2.39 -20.02 12.75
C ARG A 132 -3.26 -19.09 13.58
N HIS A 133 -2.97 -18.95 14.87
CA HIS A 133 -3.83 -18.21 15.81
C HIS A 133 -3.17 -16.93 16.31
N PHE A 134 -1.87 -16.98 16.60
CA PHE A 134 -1.14 -15.87 17.17
C PHE A 134 -0.75 -14.81 16.12
N LEU A 135 -0.43 -15.20 14.88
CA LEU A 135 -0.09 -14.22 13.85
C LEU A 135 -1.28 -13.31 13.47
N PRO A 136 -2.49 -13.83 13.14
CA PRO A 136 -3.62 -12.97 12.79
C PRO A 136 -4.01 -12.04 13.94
N THR A 137 -4.05 -12.54 15.17
CA THR A 137 -4.42 -11.76 16.36
C THR A 137 -3.41 -10.64 16.64
N MET A 138 -2.12 -10.93 16.54
CA MET A 138 -1.07 -9.91 16.67
C MET A 138 -1.16 -8.87 15.56
N LEU A 139 -1.42 -9.26 14.31
CA LEU A 139 -1.52 -8.33 13.17
C LEU A 139 -2.69 -7.36 13.30
N ILE A 140 -3.89 -7.85 13.67
CA ILE A 140 -5.03 -6.96 13.91
C ILE A 140 -4.82 -6.11 15.16
N GLY A 141 -4.21 -6.66 16.22
CA GLY A 141 -3.85 -5.91 17.43
C GLY A 141 -2.93 -4.73 17.13
N ILE A 142 -1.90 -4.93 16.29
CA ILE A 142 -1.01 -3.84 15.85
C ILE A 142 -1.76 -2.78 15.05
N THR A 143 -2.64 -3.18 14.11
CA THR A 143 -3.48 -2.22 13.36
C THR A 143 -4.30 -1.35 14.31
N LEU A 144 -5.03 -1.98 15.24
CA LEU A 144 -5.91 -1.27 16.16
C LEU A 144 -5.11 -0.36 17.12
N LEU A 145 -3.96 -0.82 17.62
CA LEU A 145 -3.07 -0.03 18.47
C LEU A 145 -2.56 1.20 17.72
N LEU A 146 -2.01 1.03 16.51
CA LEU A 146 -1.48 2.15 15.74
C LEU A 146 -2.55 3.16 15.36
N PHE A 147 -3.76 2.73 15.05
CA PHE A 147 -4.81 3.69 14.67
C PHE A 147 -5.38 4.42 15.88
N THR A 148 -5.54 3.74 17.02
CA THR A 148 -6.06 4.34 18.26
C THR A 148 -5.09 5.36 18.84
N PHE A 149 -3.78 5.08 18.81
CA PHE A 149 -2.75 5.97 19.39
C PHE A 149 -2.11 6.91 18.36
N ASN A 150 -2.76 7.15 17.22
CA ASN A 150 -2.20 7.96 16.14
C ASN A 150 -1.84 9.38 16.58
N GLU A 151 -2.69 10.03 17.36
CA GLU A 151 -2.39 11.36 17.88
C GLU A 151 -1.22 11.34 18.85
N THR A 152 -1.16 10.32 19.71
CA THR A 152 -0.13 10.20 20.75
C THR A 152 1.27 10.10 20.15
N TYR A 153 1.51 9.17 19.23
CA TYR A 153 2.87 9.01 18.70
C TYR A 153 3.29 10.14 17.76
N ASN A 154 2.34 10.86 17.14
CA ASN A 154 2.62 11.98 16.23
C ASN A 154 3.01 13.27 16.99
N GLN A 155 2.78 13.34 18.30
CA GLN A 155 3.25 14.45 19.13
C GLN A 155 4.75 14.38 19.45
N TYR A 156 5.38 13.21 19.27
CA TYR A 156 6.79 13.04 19.59
C TYR A 156 7.71 13.39 18.41
N GLU A 157 8.80 14.08 18.72
CA GLU A 157 9.81 14.50 17.75
C GLU A 157 10.97 13.52 17.61
N TYR A 158 11.11 12.60 18.57
CA TYR A 158 12.19 11.62 18.61
C TYR A 158 13.61 12.24 18.48
N SER A 159 13.82 13.41 19.07
CA SER A 159 15.09 14.16 19.02
C SER A 159 16.31 13.43 19.58
N TRP A 160 16.08 12.37 20.37
CA TRP A 160 17.11 11.48 20.91
C TRP A 160 17.61 10.43 19.89
N LEU A 161 16.94 10.26 18.75
CA LEU A 161 17.37 9.39 17.66
C LEU A 161 18.21 10.17 16.63
N PRO A 162 19.18 9.52 15.95
CA PRO A 162 19.78 10.09 14.76
C PRO A 162 18.69 10.47 13.74
N GLN A 163 18.81 11.63 13.10
CA GLN A 163 17.77 12.18 12.21
C GLN A 163 17.32 11.18 11.13
N VAL A 164 18.25 10.41 10.56
CA VAL A 164 17.95 9.36 9.57
C VAL A 164 16.91 8.36 10.09
N VAL A 165 16.96 8.02 11.38
CA VAL A 165 16.01 7.12 12.03
C VAL A 165 14.76 7.89 12.49
N ALA A 166 14.92 9.09 13.06
CA ALA A 166 13.80 9.91 13.52
C ALA A 166 12.80 10.22 12.39
N ASN A 167 13.28 10.43 11.17
CA ASN A 167 12.46 10.71 9.98
C ASN A 167 11.50 9.58 9.59
N TYR A 168 11.69 8.36 10.11
CA TYR A 168 10.73 7.27 9.98
C TYR A 168 9.55 7.41 10.95
N PHE A 169 9.67 8.18 12.02
CA PHE A 169 8.67 8.24 13.09
C PHE A 169 7.99 9.60 13.21
N THR A 170 8.61 10.67 12.72
CA THR A 170 8.03 12.02 12.77
C THR A 170 8.15 12.75 11.43
N PRO A 171 7.12 13.52 11.03
CA PRO A 171 7.20 14.39 9.86
C PRO A 171 7.95 15.70 10.13
N LYS A 172 8.34 16.00 11.38
CA LYS A 172 8.93 17.29 11.80
C LYS A 172 10.13 17.73 10.93
N TYR A 173 10.91 16.77 10.44
CA TYR A 173 12.12 17.03 9.65
C TYR A 173 11.88 17.07 8.13
N GLY A 174 10.63 17.25 7.69
CA GLY A 174 10.28 17.48 6.28
C GLY A 174 9.96 16.21 5.48
N THR A 175 9.72 15.08 6.13
CA THR A 175 9.25 13.85 5.49
C THR A 175 7.73 13.76 5.57
N PHE A 176 7.08 13.41 4.45
CA PHE A 176 5.62 13.23 4.42
C PHE A 176 5.19 11.83 4.84
N PHE A 177 6.12 10.86 4.86
CA PHE A 177 5.83 9.47 5.17
C PHE A 177 6.61 9.00 6.39
N THR A 178 5.89 8.43 7.36
CA THR A 178 6.38 7.83 8.60
C THR A 178 5.91 6.38 8.70
N ILE A 179 6.64 5.46 9.33
CA ILE A 179 6.24 4.04 9.45
C ILE A 179 4.86 3.90 10.13
N PHE A 180 4.55 4.78 11.06
CA PHE A 180 3.21 4.90 11.65
C PHE A 180 2.54 6.14 11.06
N PRO A 181 1.32 6.05 10.51
CA PRO A 181 0.37 4.95 10.65
C PRO A 181 0.47 3.84 9.59
N TRP A 182 1.29 3.99 8.55
CA TRP A 182 1.24 3.16 7.34
C TRP A 182 1.43 1.66 7.59
N LEU A 183 2.21 1.27 8.62
CA LEU A 183 2.34 -0.12 9.06
C LEU A 183 0.99 -0.74 9.43
N GLY A 184 0.07 0.03 10.02
CA GLY A 184 -1.25 -0.43 10.43
C GLY A 184 -2.09 -0.95 9.25
N PHE A 185 -1.99 -0.31 8.07
CA PHE A 185 -2.62 -0.80 6.85
C PHE A 185 -1.97 -2.07 6.31
N VAL A 186 -0.64 -2.21 6.43
CA VAL A 186 0.08 -3.43 6.04
C VAL A 186 -0.28 -4.60 6.95
N THR A 187 -0.34 -4.38 8.27
CA THR A 187 -0.73 -5.42 9.23
C THR A 187 -2.21 -5.79 9.09
N LEU A 188 -3.10 -4.82 8.78
CA LEU A 188 -4.50 -5.08 8.43
C LEU A 188 -4.59 -6.02 7.23
N GLY A 189 -3.84 -5.70 6.19
CA GLY A 189 -3.69 -6.55 5.02
C GLY A 189 -3.22 -7.94 5.37
N GLY A 190 -2.18 -8.04 6.21
CA GLY A 190 -1.66 -9.32 6.68
C GLY A 190 -2.68 -10.16 7.44
N PHE A 191 -3.46 -9.53 8.32
CA PHE A 191 -4.58 -10.16 9.02
C PHE A 191 -5.61 -10.70 8.01
N MET A 192 -6.09 -9.86 7.09
CA MET A 192 -7.04 -10.27 6.04
C MET A 192 -6.49 -11.42 5.18
N GLY A 193 -5.22 -11.34 4.78
CA GLY A 193 -4.54 -12.36 3.98
C GLY A 193 -4.37 -13.69 4.71
N SER A 194 -4.14 -13.64 6.02
CA SER A 194 -4.06 -14.83 6.87
C SER A 194 -5.41 -15.54 6.99
N LEU A 195 -6.49 -14.80 7.27
CA LEU A 195 -7.84 -15.35 7.34
C LEU A 195 -8.25 -15.95 5.99
N PHE A 196 -8.04 -15.21 4.90
CA PHE A 196 -8.37 -15.69 3.57
C PHE A 196 -7.61 -16.98 3.22
N TYR A 197 -6.36 -17.11 3.66
CA TYR A 197 -5.59 -18.34 3.48
C TYR A 197 -6.12 -19.51 4.32
N TYR A 198 -6.37 -19.31 5.61
CA TYR A 198 -6.81 -20.40 6.49
C TYR A 198 -8.21 -20.90 6.13
N TYR A 199 -9.11 -20.01 5.72
CA TYR A 199 -10.47 -20.36 5.30
C TYR A 199 -10.58 -20.62 3.78
N ARG A 200 -9.45 -20.75 3.06
CA ARG A 200 -9.44 -20.94 1.60
C ARG A 200 -10.34 -22.08 1.13
N ASN A 201 -10.48 -23.15 1.91
CA ASN A 201 -11.26 -24.33 1.53
C ASN A 201 -12.73 -24.26 1.98
N ALA A 202 -13.17 -23.18 2.63
CA ALA A 202 -14.55 -23.02 3.05
C ALA A 202 -15.48 -22.83 1.84
N LYS A 203 -16.62 -23.53 1.84
CA LYS A 203 -17.61 -23.53 0.75
C LYS A 203 -18.11 -22.13 0.39
N HIS A 204 -18.40 -21.31 1.41
CA HIS A 204 -18.96 -19.97 1.26
C HIS A 204 -17.94 -18.85 1.52
N LEU A 205 -16.63 -19.12 1.30
CA LEU A 205 -15.56 -18.16 1.60
C LEU A 205 -15.83 -16.77 1.05
N TYR A 206 -16.11 -16.63 -0.25
CA TYR A 206 -16.27 -15.32 -0.88
C TYR A 206 -17.50 -14.58 -0.36
N THR A 207 -18.62 -15.27 -0.13
CA THR A 207 -19.83 -14.66 0.41
C THR A 207 -19.59 -14.13 1.82
N VAL A 208 -19.07 -14.98 2.72
CA VAL A 208 -18.78 -14.58 4.10
C VAL A 208 -17.73 -13.48 4.14
N TYR A 209 -16.66 -13.60 3.35
CA TYR A 209 -15.59 -12.60 3.28
C TYR A 209 -16.13 -11.25 2.80
N THR A 210 -16.95 -11.21 1.74
CA THR A 210 -17.59 -9.98 1.28
C THR A 210 -18.51 -9.37 2.34
N LEU A 211 -19.35 -10.17 3.02
CA LEU A 211 -20.23 -9.67 4.07
C LEU A 211 -19.45 -9.07 5.25
N LEU A 212 -18.36 -9.73 5.66
CA LEU A 212 -17.47 -9.20 6.70
C LEU A 212 -16.82 -7.88 6.26
N LEU A 213 -16.34 -7.79 5.03
CA LEU A 213 -15.75 -6.55 4.50
C LEU A 213 -16.76 -5.40 4.46
N ILE A 214 -18.00 -5.67 4.06
CA ILE A 214 -19.07 -4.65 4.04
C ILE A 214 -19.44 -4.23 5.45
N GLY A 215 -19.73 -5.20 6.34
CA GLY A 215 -20.19 -4.93 7.70
C GLY A 215 -19.13 -4.25 8.56
N ILE A 216 -17.90 -4.80 8.59
CA ILE A 216 -16.79 -4.18 9.32
C ILE A 216 -16.36 -2.87 8.65
N GLY A 217 -16.41 -2.81 7.31
CA GLY A 217 -16.16 -1.58 6.58
C GLY A 217 -17.13 -0.45 6.96
N ALA A 218 -18.42 -0.77 7.15
CA ALA A 218 -19.42 0.20 7.58
C ALA A 218 -19.15 0.71 9.00
N ILE A 219 -18.80 -0.19 9.94
CA ILE A 219 -18.45 0.19 11.32
C ILE A 219 -17.32 1.23 11.36
N PHE A 220 -16.31 1.07 10.52
CA PHE A 220 -15.16 1.97 10.48
C PHE A 220 -15.32 3.16 9.53
N HIS A 221 -16.14 3.06 8.48
CA HIS A 221 -16.44 4.23 7.64
C HIS A 221 -17.25 5.25 8.46
N PHE A 222 -18.24 4.77 9.23
CA PHE A 222 -19.02 5.57 10.18
C PHE A 222 -18.37 5.61 11.57
N GLN A 223 -17.04 5.73 11.61
CA GLN A 223 -16.24 5.63 12.84
C GLN A 223 -16.71 6.55 13.97
N TYR A 224 -17.21 7.76 13.65
CA TYR A 224 -17.64 8.74 14.65
C TYR A 224 -18.66 8.12 15.61
N HIS A 225 -19.72 7.51 15.06
CA HIS A 225 -20.77 6.88 15.86
C HIS A 225 -20.23 5.71 16.68
N THR A 226 -19.37 4.88 16.09
CA THR A 226 -18.77 3.73 16.74
C THR A 226 -17.94 4.15 17.96
N PHE A 227 -17.02 5.10 17.78
CA PHE A 227 -16.10 5.49 18.85
C PHE A 227 -16.75 6.41 19.88
N HIS A 228 -17.67 7.30 19.48
CA HIS A 228 -18.43 8.10 20.42
C HIS A 228 -19.31 7.22 21.33
N PHE A 229 -19.92 6.16 20.79
CA PHE A 229 -20.62 5.18 21.61
C PHE A 229 -19.70 4.46 22.60
N LEU A 230 -18.51 4.03 22.16
CA LEU A 230 -17.52 3.39 23.05
C LEU A 230 -17.03 4.35 24.14
N TYR A 231 -16.87 5.64 23.83
CA TYR A 231 -16.56 6.66 24.80
C TYR A 231 -17.66 6.79 25.85
N ASN A 232 -18.92 6.88 25.44
CA ASN A 232 -20.05 7.00 26.38
C ASN A 232 -20.13 5.85 27.39
N ILE A 233 -19.69 4.65 27.02
CA ILE A 233 -19.70 3.47 27.90
C ILE A 233 -18.44 3.40 28.77
N THR A 234 -17.28 3.76 28.24
CA THR A 234 -15.99 3.51 28.90
C THR A 234 -15.35 4.73 29.54
N GLY A 235 -15.75 5.94 29.14
CA GLY A 235 -15.12 7.20 29.52
C GLY A 235 -13.69 7.38 29.00
N TRP A 236 -13.20 6.51 28.11
CA TRP A 236 -11.81 6.55 27.68
C TRP A 236 -11.57 7.59 26.58
N GLY A 237 -10.83 8.66 26.89
CA GLY A 237 -10.65 9.81 26.01
C GLY A 237 -10.05 9.50 24.62
N HIS A 238 -9.30 8.40 24.46
CA HIS A 238 -8.82 7.99 23.14
C HIS A 238 -9.94 7.61 22.17
N PHE A 239 -11.09 7.13 22.66
CA PHE A 239 -12.26 6.89 21.83
C PHE A 239 -12.91 8.20 21.39
N GLU A 240 -13.00 9.21 22.24
CA GLU A 240 -13.52 10.52 21.83
C GLU A 240 -12.61 11.20 20.80
N SER A 241 -11.30 11.15 21.02
CA SER A 241 -10.29 11.57 20.04
C SER A 241 -10.44 10.80 18.72
N SER A 242 -10.58 9.47 18.78
CA SER A 242 -10.81 8.65 17.58
C SER A 242 -12.12 8.99 16.88
N ALA A 243 -13.19 9.37 17.60
CA ALA A 243 -14.45 9.75 16.97
C ALA A 243 -14.31 11.02 16.09
N HIS A 244 -13.60 12.03 16.61
CA HIS A 244 -13.46 13.33 15.94
C HIS A 244 -12.32 13.35 14.91
N ASN A 245 -11.22 12.64 15.18
CA ASN A 245 -10.00 12.66 14.36
C ASN A 245 -9.66 11.28 13.76
N GLY A 246 -10.62 10.36 13.73
CA GLY A 246 -10.49 8.97 13.27
C GLY A 246 -10.32 8.77 11.77
N PHE A 247 -9.60 9.66 11.09
CA PHE A 247 -9.35 9.58 9.65
C PHE A 247 -8.78 8.21 9.24
N LEU A 248 -7.90 7.62 10.06
CA LEU A 248 -7.34 6.29 9.77
C LEU A 248 -8.38 5.18 9.81
N PHE A 249 -9.31 5.25 10.76
CA PHE A 249 -10.42 4.29 10.82
C PHE A 249 -11.39 4.51 9.65
N LEU A 250 -11.70 5.76 9.29
CA LEU A 250 -12.48 6.06 8.09
C LEU A 250 -11.82 5.45 6.83
N ARG A 251 -10.52 5.66 6.65
CA ARG A 251 -9.75 5.08 5.52
C ARG A 251 -9.63 3.56 5.60
N MET A 252 -9.65 2.98 6.78
CA MET A 252 -9.78 1.53 6.95
C MET A 252 -11.13 1.04 6.45
N GLY A 253 -12.23 1.71 6.79
CA GLY A 253 -13.57 1.42 6.27
C GLY A 253 -13.61 1.46 4.74
N ASP A 254 -13.14 2.56 4.15
CA ASP A 254 -13.02 2.75 2.70
C ASP A 254 -12.19 1.64 2.03
N THR A 255 -11.10 1.24 2.67
CA THR A 255 -10.23 0.17 2.17
C THR A 255 -10.96 -1.17 2.16
N LEU A 256 -11.68 -1.51 3.23
CA LEU A 256 -12.45 -2.75 3.31
C LEU A 256 -13.57 -2.79 2.26
N TRP A 257 -14.27 -1.66 2.05
CA TRP A 257 -15.27 -1.53 0.99
C TRP A 257 -14.66 -1.64 -0.41
N THR A 258 -13.50 -1.05 -0.64
CA THR A 258 -12.76 -1.23 -1.89
C THR A 258 -12.48 -2.72 -2.13
N PHE A 259 -11.96 -3.44 -1.12
CA PHE A 259 -11.80 -4.89 -1.23
C PHE A 259 -13.13 -5.61 -1.52
N ALA A 260 -14.24 -5.21 -0.88
CA ALA A 260 -15.55 -5.84 -1.10
C ALA A 260 -16.01 -5.72 -2.56
N VAL A 261 -15.90 -4.52 -3.14
CA VAL A 261 -16.24 -4.25 -4.54
C VAL A 261 -15.48 -5.18 -5.48
N PHE A 262 -14.15 -5.27 -5.32
CA PHE A 262 -13.35 -6.11 -6.20
C PHE A 262 -13.54 -7.62 -5.96
N VAL A 263 -13.90 -8.04 -4.75
CA VAL A 263 -14.28 -9.43 -4.48
C VAL A 263 -15.62 -9.78 -5.12
N ILE A 264 -16.59 -8.85 -5.13
CA ILE A 264 -17.88 -9.01 -5.83
C ILE A 264 -17.63 -9.13 -7.33
N LEU A 265 -16.83 -8.22 -7.89
CA LEU A 265 -16.52 -8.15 -9.31
C LEU A 265 -15.48 -9.18 -9.77
N ARG A 266 -15.03 -10.11 -8.92
CA ARG A 266 -13.94 -11.06 -9.21
C ARG A 266 -14.16 -11.92 -10.47
N ASN A 267 -15.41 -12.19 -10.83
CA ASN A 267 -15.76 -13.00 -12.00
C ASN A 267 -15.78 -12.16 -13.30
N VAL A 268 -15.95 -10.84 -13.18
CA VAL A 268 -15.96 -9.88 -14.30
C VAL A 268 -14.54 -9.39 -14.58
N LEU A 269 -13.76 -9.17 -13.52
CA LEU A 269 -12.40 -8.62 -13.57
C LEU A 269 -11.35 -9.71 -13.86
N THR A 270 -11.49 -10.39 -14.99
CA THR A 270 -10.55 -11.45 -15.43
C THR A 270 -9.53 -11.00 -16.47
N ALA A 271 -9.56 -9.72 -16.86
CA ALA A 271 -8.70 -9.16 -17.90
C ALA A 271 -7.20 -9.42 -17.59
N HIS A 272 -6.54 -10.19 -18.45
CA HIS A 272 -5.10 -10.48 -18.34
C HIS A 272 -4.24 -9.22 -18.32
N PHE A 273 -4.69 -8.16 -18.99
CA PHE A 273 -4.05 -6.86 -19.00
C PHE A 273 -3.94 -6.26 -17.59
N LEU A 274 -5.05 -6.19 -16.84
CA LEU A 274 -5.07 -5.64 -15.47
C LEU A 274 -4.18 -6.45 -14.53
N GLN A 275 -4.17 -7.78 -14.65
CA GLN A 275 -3.29 -8.62 -13.84
C GLN A 275 -1.81 -8.31 -14.10
N ARG A 276 -1.45 -8.07 -15.37
CA ARG A 276 -0.07 -7.74 -15.75
C ARG A 276 0.39 -6.39 -15.19
N ILE A 277 -0.52 -5.41 -15.08
CA ILE A 277 -0.25 -4.14 -14.40
C ILE A 277 0.08 -4.40 -12.93
N GLY A 278 -0.80 -5.11 -12.21
CA GLY A 278 -0.62 -5.41 -10.79
C GLY A 278 0.66 -6.20 -10.47
N GLN A 279 1.20 -6.97 -11.41
CA GLN A 279 2.44 -7.72 -11.20
C GLN A 279 3.71 -6.87 -11.38
N ASN A 280 3.61 -5.71 -12.04
CA ASN A 280 4.75 -4.85 -12.39
C ASN A 280 4.74 -3.49 -11.67
N THR A 281 4.14 -3.42 -10.48
CA THR A 281 3.97 -2.13 -9.77
C THR A 281 5.26 -1.41 -9.43
N LEU A 282 6.36 -2.13 -9.14
CA LEU A 282 7.63 -1.47 -8.83
C LEU A 282 8.24 -0.76 -10.05
N SER A 283 8.17 -1.35 -11.25
CA SER A 283 8.69 -0.68 -12.45
C SER A 283 7.81 0.52 -12.81
N ILE A 284 6.49 0.38 -12.69
CA ILE A 284 5.55 1.51 -12.85
C ILE A 284 5.90 2.62 -11.84
N TYR A 285 6.16 2.26 -10.59
CA TYR A 285 6.58 3.21 -9.56
C TYR A 285 7.88 3.94 -9.96
N ILE A 286 8.94 3.22 -10.30
CA ILE A 286 10.21 3.85 -10.66
C ILE A 286 10.04 4.78 -11.88
N ILE A 287 9.37 4.31 -12.93
CA ILE A 287 9.23 5.05 -14.18
C ILE A 287 8.40 6.32 -13.99
N HIS A 288 7.29 6.28 -13.24
CA HIS A 288 6.50 7.49 -12.99
C HIS A 288 7.27 8.51 -12.16
N SER A 289 8.03 8.07 -11.15
CA SER A 289 8.82 8.98 -10.32
C SER A 289 9.89 9.69 -11.16
N ILE A 290 10.48 9.00 -12.13
CA ILE A 290 11.44 9.60 -13.07
C ILE A 290 10.75 10.57 -14.03
N ALA A 291 9.59 10.19 -14.57
CA ALA A 291 8.89 10.97 -15.60
C ALA A 291 8.19 12.21 -15.04
N LEU A 292 7.66 12.14 -13.82
CA LEU A 292 6.88 13.21 -13.22
C LEU A 292 7.72 14.08 -12.28
N TYR A 293 8.58 13.49 -11.45
CA TYR A 293 9.32 14.22 -10.42
C TYR A 293 10.78 14.48 -10.78
N HIS A 294 11.41 15.37 -10.01
CA HIS A 294 12.78 15.89 -10.16
C HIS A 294 13.91 14.86 -9.93
N PHE A 295 13.79 13.63 -10.45
CA PHE A 295 14.87 12.64 -10.39
C PHE A 295 16.01 12.98 -11.36
N ILE A 296 15.68 13.29 -12.62
CA ILE A 296 16.65 13.79 -13.61
C ILE A 296 16.38 15.29 -13.79
N PRO A 297 17.39 16.16 -13.60
CA PRO A 297 17.23 17.60 -13.82
C PRO A 297 16.65 17.86 -15.21
N TYR A 298 15.65 18.74 -15.30
CA TYR A 298 15.00 19.17 -16.55
C TYR A 298 14.33 18.05 -17.38
N PHE A 299 14.28 16.80 -16.89
CA PHE A 299 13.64 15.70 -17.59
C PHE A 299 12.46 15.16 -16.77
N ASN A 300 11.54 16.05 -16.42
CA ASN A 300 10.33 15.69 -15.69
C ASN A 300 9.19 16.67 -16.02
N LEU A 301 7.95 16.19 -15.97
CA LEU A 301 6.78 16.99 -16.31
C LEU A 301 6.52 18.12 -15.31
N ASP A 302 6.78 17.88 -14.02
CA ASP A 302 6.58 18.86 -12.95
C ASP A 302 7.40 20.12 -13.21
N TYR A 303 8.66 20.02 -13.65
CA TYR A 303 9.50 21.17 -14.00
C TYR A 303 8.87 22.10 -15.04
N TYR A 304 8.19 21.56 -16.07
CA TYR A 304 7.64 22.34 -17.17
C TYR A 304 6.19 22.77 -16.97
N LEU A 305 5.41 21.98 -16.23
CA LEU A 305 3.96 22.12 -16.11
C LEU A 305 3.49 22.27 -14.65
N HIS A 306 4.41 22.63 -13.74
CA HIS A 306 4.10 22.78 -12.31
C HIS A 306 2.89 23.69 -12.13
N LYS A 307 1.81 23.16 -11.55
CA LYS A 307 0.60 23.92 -11.21
C LYS A 307 0.09 24.83 -12.35
N SER A 308 0.19 24.41 -13.61
CA SER A 308 -0.14 25.26 -14.77
C SER A 308 -1.32 24.78 -15.60
N LEU A 309 -1.78 23.55 -15.41
CA LEU A 309 -2.85 22.96 -16.21
C LEU A 309 -4.23 23.38 -15.73
N ASN A 310 -5.13 23.62 -16.68
CA ASN A 310 -6.57 23.71 -16.40
C ASN A 310 -7.20 22.30 -16.23
N PRO A 311 -8.44 22.18 -15.74
CA PRO A 311 -9.06 20.89 -15.44
C PRO A 311 -9.12 19.92 -16.63
N THR A 312 -9.49 20.41 -17.82
CA THR A 312 -9.59 19.58 -19.02
C THR A 312 -8.22 19.05 -19.45
N GLN A 313 -7.20 19.92 -19.43
CA GLN A 313 -5.81 19.53 -19.71
C GLN A 313 -5.29 18.53 -18.69
N ALA A 314 -5.59 18.73 -17.40
CA ALA A 314 -5.17 17.83 -16.33
C ALA A 314 -5.79 16.44 -16.46
N VAL A 315 -7.09 16.33 -16.79
CA VAL A 315 -7.77 15.04 -16.98
C VAL A 315 -7.23 14.29 -18.20
N ILE A 316 -7.14 14.96 -19.36
CA ILE A 316 -6.60 14.35 -20.58
C ILE A 316 -5.13 13.96 -20.37
N GLY A 317 -4.35 14.85 -19.76
CA GLY A 317 -2.95 14.63 -19.40
C GLY A 317 -2.77 13.45 -18.47
N ALA A 318 -3.61 13.30 -17.44
CA ALA A 318 -3.54 12.19 -16.49
C ALA A 318 -3.81 10.85 -17.19
N ILE A 319 -4.83 10.78 -18.07
CA ILE A 319 -5.12 9.57 -18.85
C ILE A 319 -3.93 9.21 -19.75
N ALA A 320 -3.41 10.18 -20.50
CA ALA A 320 -2.26 10.00 -21.38
C ALA A 320 -1.02 9.56 -20.58
N PHE A 321 -0.79 10.16 -19.40
CA PHE A 321 0.30 9.83 -18.50
C PHE A 321 0.19 8.38 -17.99
N VAL A 322 -0.98 7.97 -17.48
CA VAL A 322 -1.19 6.59 -17.03
C VAL A 322 -0.90 5.61 -18.18
N ILE A 323 -1.48 5.83 -19.36
CA ILE A 323 -1.26 4.96 -20.52
C ILE A 323 0.23 4.91 -20.90
N GLY A 324 0.89 6.06 -20.99
CA GLY A 324 2.31 6.17 -21.34
C GLY A 324 3.22 5.42 -20.38
N ILE A 325 3.02 5.60 -19.06
CA ILE A 325 3.80 4.90 -18.03
C ILE A 325 3.56 3.39 -18.09
N LEU A 326 2.33 2.94 -18.32
CA LEU A 326 2.02 1.51 -18.47
C LEU A 326 2.72 0.90 -19.68
N ILE A 327 2.67 1.56 -20.84
CA ILE A 327 3.37 1.12 -22.06
C ILE A 327 4.88 1.03 -21.81
N LEU A 328 5.48 2.09 -21.24
CA LEU A 328 6.91 2.12 -20.96
C LEU A 328 7.32 1.04 -19.96
N SER A 329 6.51 0.79 -18.92
CA SER A 329 6.75 -0.29 -17.97
C SER A 329 6.69 -1.67 -18.63
N PHE A 330 5.78 -1.89 -19.58
CA PHE A 330 5.70 -3.17 -20.29
C PHE A 330 6.87 -3.37 -21.26
N TYR A 331 7.30 -2.30 -21.93
CA TYR A 331 8.48 -2.32 -22.77
C TYR A 331 9.75 -2.60 -21.95
N TYR A 332 9.93 -1.89 -20.83
CA TYR A 332 11.02 -2.12 -19.88
C TYR A 332 11.07 -3.59 -19.43
N HIS A 333 9.93 -4.18 -19.07
CA HIS A 333 9.89 -5.57 -18.65
C HIS A 333 10.29 -6.53 -19.78
N LYS A 334 9.83 -6.28 -21.02
CA LYS A 334 10.21 -7.07 -22.20
C LYS A 334 11.72 -7.02 -22.45
N VAL A 335 12.31 -5.82 -22.43
CA VAL A 335 13.75 -5.63 -22.63
C VAL A 335 14.57 -6.22 -21.49
N SER A 336 14.19 -6.00 -20.24
CA SER A 336 14.87 -6.56 -19.06
C SER A 336 14.91 -8.09 -19.09
N LYS A 337 13.80 -8.72 -19.51
CA LYS A 337 13.74 -10.18 -19.70
C LYS A 337 14.71 -10.65 -20.79
N TYR A 338 14.69 -9.99 -21.95
CA TYR A 338 15.60 -10.31 -23.06
C TYR A 338 17.08 -10.20 -22.66
N ILE A 339 17.46 -9.11 -21.97
CA ILE A 339 18.85 -8.91 -21.51
C ILE A 339 19.27 -10.01 -20.53
N LYS A 340 18.39 -10.39 -19.59
CA LYS A 340 18.68 -11.45 -18.63
C LYS A 340 18.88 -12.80 -19.31
N GLU A 341 18.01 -13.15 -20.25
CA GLU A 341 18.10 -14.41 -21.00
C GLU A 341 19.36 -14.46 -21.87
N LYS A 342 19.69 -13.36 -22.55
CA LYS A 342 20.83 -13.31 -23.48
C LYS A 342 22.20 -13.21 -22.80
N TYR A 343 22.32 -12.47 -21.69
CA TYR A 343 23.62 -12.12 -21.10
C TYR A 343 23.84 -12.63 -19.67
N LEU A 344 22.80 -12.86 -18.88
CA LEU A 344 22.94 -13.28 -17.48
C LEU A 344 22.78 -14.79 -17.30
N ASN A 345 21.89 -15.45 -18.04
CA ASN A 345 21.73 -16.90 -17.97
C ASN A 345 22.87 -17.67 -18.65
N LYS A 346 23.53 -17.08 -19.66
CA LYS A 346 24.69 -17.69 -20.33
C LYS A 346 25.87 -17.95 -19.38
N LYS A 347 26.08 -17.05 -18.40
CA LYS A 347 27.13 -17.19 -17.36
C LYS A 347 26.90 -18.33 -16.35
N THR A 348 25.74 -18.97 -16.35
CA THR A 348 25.44 -20.10 -15.44
C THR A 348 25.61 -21.46 -16.13
N ILE A 349 25.86 -21.48 -17.44
CA ILE A 349 26.09 -22.70 -18.22
C ILE A 349 27.60 -22.91 -18.50
N GLU A 350 28.42 -21.86 -18.30
CA GLU A 350 29.89 -21.90 -18.47
C GLU A 350 30.67 -21.96 -17.14
N LYS A 351 30.01 -22.32 -16.03
CA LYS A 351 30.64 -22.68 -14.75
C LYS A 351 30.06 -24.00 -14.28
#